data_AF-A0A3A0CZV3-F1
#
_entry.id   AF-A0A3A0CZV3-F1
#
_cell.length_a   1.000
_cell.length_b   1.000
_cell.length_c   1.000
_cell.angle_alpha   90.00
_cell.angle_beta   90.00
_cell.angle_gamma   90.00
#
_symmetry.space_group_name_H-M   'P 1'
#
loop_
_entity.id
_entity.type
_entity.pdbx_description
1 polymer ?
#
loop_
_entity_poly.entity_id
_entity_poly.type
_entity_poly.pdbx_seq_one_letter_code
_entity_poly.pdbx_strand_id
1 'polypeptide(L)'
;MTAAVPCLHGRRTPAPRTPWVSAAPPTCRIPSLLLWIAVAAIPGCSAWQGRLDPQFEDQVNRRLQGIEQARLDKQSIRPPQDIESGLASLKDVARTETPSTAPASLDLPIDLARRSVLENNLDLSVVAIEPDKARTRISEEEAKFDATIRLGASYKKQNPPALDGDFVQFTEKKTALDQLIKRYEAGRSFVDTMQQLAEGKTPKADKVGGFDGGIAKLTTIEQTKESINAELGLNVPLPTGGRVGLTQFLDRQNKLSPFSSDQSTSPLVFSISQPLLRNAGLDTNLASIRIARLDAKATSAKTKLVAIRLLAAAEKAYWKLYGARKLLEIREQLNELANRNLELVQKRADEGLVAPIEVIRAQAGVALQLEALIVARTNERIQERDLKRILNLEGVDLNSPTRLDITTPPTLLAYELKPEPLINRALTNRMEMLEVELELAADAIRVDFARNQTLPLISLDFEYGLIDTGGTPGTAWQNAWDFDNSNYGIGIKGEIPVTNEARKAQLRRAVLTRTQRLSTRAARELAIRQEVLDALDLLDQNWKRILAARQAAIVSGLNYEAERKQFDQGTRTMREVFEALAQLGDAQAREASAIVAYQVSLVDLAFATGTLLGYSKVDMLEADF
;
A
#
# COMPACT_ATOMS: atom_id res chain seq x y z
N MET A 1 -21.19 44.89 -17.28
CA MET A 1 -20.07 45.22 -18.19
C MET A 1 -19.57 43.90 -18.77
N THR A 2 -19.66 43.53 -20.05
CA THR A 2 -19.30 44.17 -21.35
C THR A 2 -17.84 43.97 -21.77
N ALA A 3 -17.64 43.56 -23.04
CA ALA A 3 -16.37 43.15 -23.72
C ALA A 3 -15.76 41.83 -23.18
N ALA A 4 -15.37 40.79 -23.94
CA ALA A 4 -15.27 40.47 -25.39
C ALA A 4 -13.93 40.74 -26.12
N VAL A 5 -13.36 39.65 -26.69
CA VAL A 5 -12.77 39.50 -28.06
C VAL A 5 -11.49 40.31 -28.38
N PRO A 6 -10.38 39.67 -28.84
CA PRO A 6 -10.22 39.35 -30.27
C PRO A 6 -9.45 38.08 -30.69
N CYS A 7 -9.65 37.68 -31.95
CA CYS A 7 -8.95 36.60 -32.67
C CYS A 7 -8.27 37.15 -33.95
N LEU A 8 -7.06 36.70 -34.32
CA LEU A 8 -6.41 36.86 -35.65
C LEU A 8 -5.16 35.92 -35.67
N HIS A 9 -4.69 35.27 -36.75
CA HIS A 9 -5.16 35.08 -38.14
C HIS A 9 -4.31 34.00 -38.87
N GLY A 10 -4.73 33.48 -40.04
CA GLY A 10 -3.74 33.18 -41.13
C GLY A 10 -3.71 31.85 -41.94
N ARG A 11 -4.63 31.66 -42.92
CA ARG A 11 -4.40 31.10 -44.30
C ARG A 11 -3.87 29.63 -44.49
N ARG A 12 -4.08 28.87 -45.59
CA ARG A 12 -5.03 28.87 -46.75
C ARG A 12 -5.01 27.49 -47.48
N THR A 13 -6.18 26.91 -47.76
CA THR A 13 -6.70 26.24 -49.01
C THR A 13 -5.75 25.82 -50.17
N PRO A 14 -6.04 24.76 -51.00
CA PRO A 14 -7.36 24.46 -51.59
C PRO A 14 -7.75 22.97 -51.85
N ALA A 15 -8.84 22.74 -52.60
CA ALA A 15 -9.49 21.44 -52.90
C ALA A 15 -9.69 21.17 -54.41
N PRO A 16 -10.25 20.00 -54.81
CA PRO A 16 -11.43 19.95 -55.71
C PRO A 16 -12.51 18.93 -55.25
N ARG A 17 -13.82 19.24 -55.19
CA ARG A 17 -14.87 19.33 -56.26
C ARG A 17 -15.40 17.99 -56.85
N THR A 18 -16.58 17.54 -56.35
CA THR A 18 -17.90 17.30 -57.05
C THR A 18 -17.93 16.87 -58.54
N PRO A 19 -18.94 16.12 -59.10
CA PRO A 19 -20.42 16.36 -58.95
C PRO A 19 -21.42 15.15 -59.21
N TRP A 20 -22.72 15.47 -59.45
CA TRP A 20 -23.88 14.65 -59.96
C TRP A 20 -24.72 13.82 -58.94
N VAL A 21 -26.05 13.60 -59.10
CA VAL A 21 -27.19 14.46 -59.58
C VAL A 21 -28.56 13.87 -59.12
N SER A 22 -29.66 14.60 -59.30
CA SER A 22 -31.03 14.38 -58.76
C SER A 22 -31.94 13.31 -59.39
N ALA A 23 -32.86 12.73 -58.59
CA ALA A 23 -34.23 12.33 -59.00
C ALA A 23 -35.18 12.11 -57.77
N ALA A 24 -36.49 12.30 -57.96
CA ALA A 24 -37.61 12.05 -57.00
C ALA A 24 -38.96 12.12 -57.77
N PRO A 25 -40.15 11.80 -57.20
CA PRO A 25 -40.53 11.24 -55.88
C PRO A 25 -41.09 9.79 -56.10
N PRO A 26 -42.28 9.26 -55.66
CA PRO A 26 -43.29 9.66 -54.66
C PRO A 26 -43.91 8.53 -53.78
N THR A 27 -44.80 8.96 -52.85
CA THR A 27 -45.91 8.21 -52.19
C THR A 27 -45.71 6.78 -51.64
N CYS A 28 -45.54 6.68 -50.32
CA CYS A 28 -46.45 5.87 -49.48
C CYS A 28 -46.54 6.48 -48.05
N ARG A 29 -47.40 5.92 -47.18
CA ARG A 29 -47.82 6.54 -45.90
C ARG A 29 -46.92 6.20 -44.69
N ILE A 30 -46.95 7.11 -43.71
CA ILE A 30 -46.30 7.14 -42.39
C ILE A 30 -47.46 7.40 -41.37
N PRO A 31 -47.47 6.88 -40.11
CA PRO A 31 -46.32 6.66 -39.24
C PRO A 31 -46.18 5.31 -38.52
N SER A 32 -44.92 4.91 -38.32
CA SER A 32 -44.47 3.94 -37.31
C SER A 32 -43.17 4.45 -36.64
N LEU A 33 -43.27 5.62 -36.01
CA LEU A 33 -42.11 6.45 -35.67
C LEU A 33 -42.05 6.73 -34.15
N LEU A 34 -41.43 5.83 -33.37
CA LEU A 34 -40.85 6.07 -32.02
C LEU A 34 -40.21 4.80 -31.40
N LEU A 35 -39.27 4.12 -32.08
CA LEU A 35 -38.54 2.98 -31.47
C LEU A 35 -37.09 2.75 -31.96
N TRP A 36 -36.33 3.81 -32.27
CA TRP A 36 -34.94 3.65 -32.75
C TRP A 36 -33.90 4.66 -32.21
N ILE A 37 -34.20 5.42 -31.15
CA ILE A 37 -33.23 6.32 -30.49
C ILE A 37 -33.31 6.18 -28.97
N ALA A 38 -32.72 5.09 -28.43
CA ALA A 38 -32.57 4.89 -26.98
C ALA A 38 -31.39 3.97 -26.56
N VAL A 39 -30.59 3.46 -27.50
CA VAL A 39 -29.52 2.45 -27.22
C VAL A 39 -28.10 3.06 -27.25
N ALA A 40 -27.98 4.34 -27.59
CA ALA A 40 -26.70 5.04 -27.78
C ALA A 40 -26.40 6.13 -26.73
N ALA A 41 -26.75 5.88 -25.45
CA ALA A 41 -26.52 6.85 -24.36
C ALA A 41 -26.27 6.23 -22.97
N ILE A 42 -25.78 4.98 -22.88
CA ILE A 42 -25.04 4.53 -21.70
C ILE A 42 -23.56 4.51 -22.12
N PRO A 43 -22.67 5.33 -21.51
CA PRO A 43 -21.24 5.17 -21.70
C PRO A 43 -20.82 3.86 -21.04
N GLY A 44 -20.67 2.80 -21.84
CA GLY A 44 -20.39 1.47 -21.34
C GLY A 44 -19.08 1.43 -20.55
N CYS A 45 -19.07 0.72 -19.43
CA CYS A 45 -17.88 0.45 -18.63
C CYS A 45 -16.95 -0.57 -19.34
N SER A 46 -16.47 -0.21 -20.53
CA SER A 46 -15.64 -1.04 -21.42
C SER A 46 -14.32 -0.33 -21.76
N ALA A 47 -13.77 0.42 -20.82
CA ALA A 47 -12.54 1.21 -20.98
C ALA A 47 -11.66 1.25 -19.71
N TRP A 48 -11.76 0.25 -18.82
CA TRP A 48 -10.88 0.12 -17.65
C TRP A 48 -10.40 -1.31 -17.40
N GLN A 49 -9.88 -1.95 -18.45
CA GLN A 49 -8.82 -2.94 -18.25
C GLN A 49 -7.54 -2.15 -17.98
N GLY A 50 -6.86 -2.45 -16.85
CA GLY A 50 -5.64 -1.79 -16.42
C GLY A 50 -4.44 -2.14 -17.30
N ARG A 51 -4.42 -1.63 -18.54
CA ARG A 51 -3.18 -1.48 -19.32
C ARG A 51 -2.31 -0.45 -18.61
N LEU A 52 -1.00 -0.69 -18.59
CA LEU A 52 -0.06 0.36 -18.21
C LEU A 52 -0.07 1.44 -19.31
N ASP A 53 0.55 2.60 -19.05
CA ASP A 53 0.80 3.57 -20.11
C ASP A 53 1.60 2.88 -21.23
N PRO A 54 1.14 2.87 -22.50
CA PRO A 54 1.90 2.28 -23.60
C PRO A 54 3.32 2.83 -23.73
N GLN A 55 3.56 4.09 -23.34
CA GLN A 55 4.90 4.68 -23.32
C GLN A 55 5.80 4.01 -22.26
N PHE A 56 5.21 3.64 -21.10
CA PHE A 56 5.89 2.90 -20.04
C PHE A 56 6.10 1.44 -20.44
N GLU A 57 5.12 0.76 -21.05
CA GLU A 57 5.30 -0.59 -21.59
C GLU A 57 6.43 -0.63 -22.62
N ASP A 58 6.46 0.31 -23.58
CA ASP A 58 7.56 0.41 -24.56
C ASP A 58 8.90 0.78 -23.91
N GLN A 59 8.92 1.59 -22.84
CA GLN A 59 10.15 1.91 -22.11
C GLN A 59 10.70 0.70 -21.35
N VAL A 60 9.82 -0.07 -20.70
CA VAL A 60 10.16 -1.32 -20.01
C VAL A 60 10.65 -2.35 -21.02
N ASN A 61 9.91 -2.58 -22.11
CA ASN A 61 10.27 -3.54 -23.16
C ASN A 61 11.64 -3.21 -23.77
N ARG A 62 11.91 -1.94 -24.11
CA ARG A 62 13.23 -1.52 -24.62
C ARG A 62 14.37 -1.74 -23.60
N ARG A 63 14.13 -1.48 -22.31
CA ARG A 63 15.14 -1.72 -21.24
C ARG A 63 15.36 -3.20 -20.92
N LEU A 64 14.33 -4.04 -21.09
CA LEU A 64 14.45 -5.50 -20.95
C LEU A 64 15.16 -6.15 -22.15
N GLN A 65 15.02 -5.58 -23.35
CA GLN A 65 15.58 -6.12 -24.59
C GLN A 65 17.05 -5.72 -24.83
N GLY A 66 17.59 -4.73 -24.11
CA GLY A 66 19.00 -4.33 -24.27
C GLY A 66 19.58 -3.55 -23.09
N ILE A 67 20.71 -4.04 -22.57
CA ILE A 67 21.60 -3.26 -21.70
C ILE A 67 22.58 -2.51 -22.61
N GLU A 68 22.68 -1.19 -22.43
CA GLU A 68 23.59 -0.35 -23.22
C GLU A 68 25.05 -0.69 -22.87
N GLN A 69 25.82 -1.19 -23.85
CA GLN A 69 27.24 -1.50 -23.69
C GLN A 69 28.11 -0.24 -23.78
N ALA A 70 27.99 0.62 -22.77
CA ALA A 70 28.79 1.83 -22.64
C ALA A 70 30.29 1.50 -22.50
N ARG A 71 31.12 2.13 -23.34
CA ARG A 71 32.58 1.97 -23.34
C ARG A 71 33.24 3.14 -22.60
N LEU A 72 33.93 2.83 -21.50
CA LEU A 72 34.54 3.82 -20.60
C LEU A 72 35.53 4.76 -21.30
N ASP A 73 36.27 4.26 -22.30
CA ASP A 73 37.20 5.06 -23.12
C ASP A 73 36.50 6.18 -23.90
N LYS A 74 35.19 6.05 -24.18
CA LYS A 74 34.37 7.09 -24.83
C LYS A 74 33.71 8.08 -23.85
N GLN A 75 33.78 7.80 -22.54
CA GLN A 75 33.21 8.64 -21.49
C GLN A 75 34.27 9.50 -20.78
N SER A 76 35.55 9.22 -21.00
CA SER A 76 36.65 9.96 -20.37
C SER A 76 36.87 11.34 -21.01
N ILE A 77 36.90 12.39 -20.18
CA ILE A 77 37.12 13.79 -20.58
C ILE A 77 38.55 14.03 -21.11
N ARG A 78 39.49 13.14 -20.77
CA ARG A 78 40.87 13.10 -21.26
C ARG A 78 41.18 11.72 -21.83
N PRO A 79 42.08 11.56 -22.82
CA PRO A 79 42.51 10.23 -23.25
C PRO A 79 43.05 9.44 -22.06
N PRO A 80 42.73 8.13 -21.92
CA PRO A 80 43.33 7.28 -20.90
C PRO A 80 44.86 7.32 -20.97
N GLN A 81 45.50 7.53 -19.82
CA GLN A 81 46.97 7.57 -19.71
C GLN A 81 47.51 6.22 -19.24
N ASP A 82 48.70 5.87 -19.70
CA ASP A 82 49.49 4.78 -19.13
C ASP A 82 50.21 5.22 -17.83
N ILE A 83 50.85 4.27 -17.17
CA ILE A 83 51.52 4.48 -15.88
C ILE A 83 52.67 5.48 -16.02
N GLU A 84 53.42 5.45 -17.12
CA GLU A 84 54.57 6.32 -17.36
C GLU A 84 54.14 7.78 -17.59
N SER A 85 53.11 8.00 -18.40
CA SER A 85 52.48 9.32 -18.60
C SER A 85 51.84 9.85 -17.31
N GLY A 86 51.20 8.97 -16.54
CA GLY A 86 50.60 9.30 -15.24
C GLY A 86 51.64 9.73 -14.21
N LEU A 87 52.78 9.02 -14.14
CA LEU A 87 53.88 9.30 -13.21
C LEU A 87 54.48 10.71 -13.39
N ALA A 88 54.54 11.19 -14.65
CA ALA A 88 54.95 12.56 -14.93
C ALA A 88 53.98 13.59 -14.31
N SER A 89 52.67 13.37 -14.47
CA SER A 89 51.62 14.28 -13.97
C SER A 89 51.48 14.30 -12.44
N LEU A 90 51.82 13.21 -11.75
CA LEU A 90 51.67 13.07 -10.30
C LEU A 90 52.45 14.14 -9.50
N LYS A 91 53.56 14.65 -10.05
CA LYS A 91 54.35 15.73 -9.44
C LYS A 91 53.58 17.07 -9.39
N ASP A 92 52.69 17.31 -10.36
CA ASP A 92 51.89 18.52 -10.44
C ASP A 92 50.55 18.36 -9.70
N VAL A 93 49.96 17.16 -9.68
CA VAL A 93 48.72 16.86 -8.93
C VAL A 93 48.90 17.19 -7.44
N ALA A 94 50.05 16.84 -6.85
CA ALA A 94 50.38 17.15 -5.46
C ALA A 94 50.46 18.66 -5.14
N ARG A 95 50.50 19.54 -6.17
CA ARG A 95 50.58 21.00 -6.05
C ARG A 95 49.33 21.74 -6.53
N THR A 96 48.41 21.08 -7.24
CA THR A 96 47.33 21.75 -8.01
C THR A 96 45.91 21.45 -7.51
N GLU A 97 45.70 20.52 -6.57
CA GLU A 97 44.38 20.23 -5.99
C GLU A 97 43.88 21.28 -4.96
N THR A 98 44.55 22.41 -4.75
CA THR A 98 43.97 23.54 -3.98
C THR A 98 42.81 24.17 -4.75
N PRO A 99 41.56 24.16 -4.24
CA PRO A 99 40.42 24.72 -4.97
C PRO A 99 40.58 26.23 -5.19
N SER A 100 40.38 26.68 -6.44
CA SER A 100 40.47 28.10 -6.84
C SER A 100 39.46 29.02 -6.16
N THR A 101 38.47 28.43 -5.47
CA THR A 101 37.51 29.10 -4.59
C THR A 101 37.30 28.17 -3.41
N ALA A 102 37.33 28.69 -2.18
CA ALA A 102 36.98 27.88 -1.01
C ALA A 102 35.53 27.37 -1.17
N PRO A 103 35.25 26.07 -0.97
CA PRO A 103 33.89 25.56 -0.99
C PRO A 103 33.09 26.20 0.15
N ALA A 104 31.79 26.44 -0.07
CA ALA A 104 30.90 26.84 1.01
C ALA A 104 30.86 25.73 2.07
N SER A 105 31.27 26.02 3.29
CA SER A 105 31.10 25.11 4.42
C SER A 105 29.70 25.24 4.99
N LEU A 106 29.13 24.11 5.40
CA LEU A 106 27.91 24.02 6.19
C LEU A 106 28.26 23.36 7.52
N ASP A 107 28.24 24.14 8.60
CA ASP A 107 28.45 23.65 9.96
C ASP A 107 27.32 22.68 10.34
N LEU A 108 27.69 21.42 10.60
CA LEU A 108 26.76 20.33 10.86
C LEU A 108 26.98 19.81 12.30
N PRO A 109 26.27 20.35 13.31
CA PRO A 109 26.18 19.72 14.62
C PRO A 109 25.34 18.44 14.54
N ILE A 110 25.58 17.49 15.45
CA ILE A 110 24.92 16.17 15.41
C ILE A 110 23.39 16.28 15.52
N ASP A 111 22.88 17.27 16.25
CA ASP A 111 21.44 17.49 16.44
C ASP A 111 20.76 18.02 15.17
N LEU A 112 21.47 18.78 14.32
CA LEU A 112 20.98 19.13 12.99
C LEU A 112 20.94 17.89 12.09
N ALA A 113 22.01 17.06 12.10
CA ALA A 113 22.04 15.82 11.34
C ALA A 113 20.89 14.86 11.73
N ARG A 114 20.62 14.70 13.04
CA ARG A 114 19.50 13.93 13.58
C ARG A 114 18.15 14.43 13.05
N ARG A 115 17.93 15.75 13.09
CA ARG A 115 16.70 16.39 12.61
C ARG A 115 16.51 16.20 11.10
N SER A 116 17.51 16.55 10.29
CA SER A 116 17.41 16.51 8.82
C SER A 116 17.09 15.11 8.27
N VAL A 117 17.53 14.06 8.95
CA VAL A 117 17.23 12.66 8.60
C VAL A 117 15.76 12.31 8.80
N LEU A 118 15.10 12.89 9.80
CA LEU A 118 13.70 12.64 10.08
C LEU A 118 12.76 13.51 9.23
N GLU A 119 13.23 14.67 8.77
CA GLU A 119 12.47 15.58 7.90
C GLU A 119 12.63 15.27 6.40
N ASN A 120 13.85 14.97 5.93
CA ASN A 120 14.16 14.98 4.49
C ASN A 120 14.42 13.59 3.87
N ASN A 121 14.60 12.54 4.66
CA ASN A 121 15.06 11.25 4.13
C ASN A 121 13.96 10.50 3.36
N LEU A 122 14.30 10.08 2.13
CA LEU A 122 13.36 9.45 1.21
C LEU A 122 12.98 8.01 1.58
N ASP A 123 13.86 7.26 2.26
CA ASP A 123 13.55 5.91 2.74
C ASP A 123 12.51 5.98 3.88
N LEU A 124 12.58 7.02 4.71
CA LEU A 124 11.60 7.26 5.77
C LEU A 124 10.24 7.72 5.21
N SER A 125 10.22 8.66 4.25
CA SER A 125 8.95 9.17 3.70
C SER A 125 8.15 8.10 2.94
N VAL A 126 8.81 7.12 2.33
CA VAL A 126 8.14 5.94 1.75
C VAL A 126 7.48 5.06 2.83
N VAL A 127 8.14 4.85 3.97
CA VAL A 127 7.65 3.98 5.05
C VAL A 127 6.64 4.69 5.97
N ALA A 128 6.66 6.02 6.02
CA ALA A 128 5.69 6.84 6.76
C ALA A 128 4.23 6.69 6.24
N ILE A 129 4.02 6.20 5.02
CA ILE A 129 2.68 5.99 4.44
C ILE A 129 2.08 4.63 4.86
N GLU A 130 2.89 3.69 5.36
CA GLU A 130 2.42 2.34 5.73
C GLU A 130 1.38 2.31 6.88
N PRO A 131 1.48 3.12 7.96
CA PRO A 131 0.46 3.13 8.99
C PRO A 131 -0.89 3.66 8.47
N ASP A 132 -0.92 4.64 7.56
CA ASP A 132 -2.16 5.15 6.96
C ASP A 132 -2.81 4.14 6.00
N LYS A 133 -2.02 3.35 5.25
CA LYS A 133 -2.54 2.18 4.54
C LYS A 133 -3.19 1.19 5.52
N ALA A 134 -2.55 0.96 6.67
CA ALA A 134 -3.08 0.07 7.70
C ALA A 134 -4.32 0.66 8.44
N ARG A 135 -4.42 1.98 8.61
CA ARG A 135 -5.64 2.68 9.05
C ARG A 135 -6.78 2.48 8.05
N THR A 136 -6.49 2.68 6.75
CA THR A 136 -7.46 2.48 5.66
C THR A 136 -8.01 1.05 5.66
N ARG A 137 -7.15 0.05 5.91
CA ARG A 137 -7.53 -1.36 6.06
C ARG A 137 -8.45 -1.64 7.26
N ILE A 138 -8.43 -0.81 8.32
CA ILE A 138 -9.44 -0.90 9.38
C ILE A 138 -10.80 -0.45 8.83
N SER A 139 -10.85 0.66 8.09
CA SER A 139 -12.08 1.14 7.43
C SER A 139 -12.64 0.14 6.41
N GLU A 140 -11.78 -0.57 5.67
CA GLU A 140 -12.18 -1.67 4.76
C GLU A 140 -12.83 -2.86 5.50
N GLU A 141 -12.39 -3.15 6.73
CA GLU A 141 -12.97 -4.19 7.58
C GLU A 141 -14.26 -3.72 8.26
N GLU A 142 -14.37 -2.42 8.56
CA GLU A 142 -15.58 -1.81 9.12
C GLU A 142 -16.68 -1.65 8.06
N ALA A 143 -16.33 -1.32 6.81
CA ALA A 143 -17.25 -1.23 5.67
C ALA A 143 -17.94 -2.58 5.32
N LYS A 144 -17.47 -3.71 5.86
CA LYS A 144 -18.19 -5.00 5.79
C LYS A 144 -19.50 -5.00 6.58
N PHE A 145 -19.70 -3.98 7.42
CA PHE A 145 -20.93 -3.74 8.17
C PHE A 145 -21.81 -2.64 7.55
N ASP A 146 -21.44 -2.08 6.38
CA ASP A 146 -22.22 -1.04 5.72
C ASP A 146 -23.58 -1.53 5.20
N ALA A 147 -24.55 -0.62 5.23
CA ALA A 147 -25.88 -0.85 4.70
C ALA A 147 -25.85 -0.89 3.16
N THR A 148 -26.09 -2.06 2.59
CA THR A 148 -26.05 -2.30 1.14
C THR A 148 -27.42 -2.09 0.50
N ILE A 149 -27.51 -1.22 -0.50
CA ILE A 149 -28.69 -1.08 -1.36
C ILE A 149 -28.52 -1.99 -2.58
N ARG A 150 -29.47 -2.90 -2.80
CA ARG A 150 -29.61 -3.75 -3.98
C ARG A 150 -30.65 -3.15 -4.91
N LEU A 151 -30.30 -3.00 -6.18
CA LEU A 151 -31.18 -2.59 -7.26
C LEU A 151 -31.09 -3.64 -8.37
N GLY A 152 -32.22 -4.23 -8.72
CA GLY A 152 -32.30 -5.24 -9.78
C GLY A 152 -33.49 -4.97 -10.68
N ALA A 153 -33.31 -5.16 -11.99
CA ALA A 153 -34.38 -5.15 -12.97
C ALA A 153 -34.11 -6.23 -14.02
N SER A 154 -35.12 -7.05 -14.32
CA SER A 154 -35.02 -8.10 -15.32
C SER A 154 -36.30 -8.20 -16.13
N TYR A 155 -36.18 -8.13 -17.45
CA TYR A 155 -37.24 -8.52 -18.38
C TYR A 155 -36.93 -9.91 -18.93
N LYS A 156 -37.93 -10.79 -18.92
CA LYS A 156 -37.82 -12.14 -19.48
C LYS A 156 -39.09 -12.47 -20.27
N LYS A 157 -38.93 -12.57 -21.59
CA LYS A 157 -39.91 -13.19 -22.49
C LYS A 157 -39.60 -14.68 -22.62
N GLN A 158 -40.62 -15.52 -22.59
CA GLN A 158 -40.52 -16.96 -22.89
C GLN A 158 -41.67 -17.34 -23.81
N ASN A 159 -41.36 -18.05 -24.88
CA ASN A 159 -42.35 -18.67 -25.76
C ASN A 159 -42.28 -20.19 -25.51
N PRO A 160 -42.95 -20.72 -24.46
CA PRO A 160 -43.04 -22.17 -24.28
C PRO A 160 -43.83 -22.79 -25.45
N PRO A 161 -43.68 -24.09 -25.72
CA PRO A 161 -44.45 -24.76 -26.76
C PRO A 161 -45.95 -24.59 -26.52
N ALA A 162 -46.71 -24.50 -27.62
CA ALA A 162 -48.16 -24.43 -27.57
C ALA A 162 -48.75 -25.62 -26.80
N LEU A 163 -49.83 -25.38 -26.05
CA LEU A 163 -50.61 -26.48 -25.48
C LEU A 163 -51.53 -27.04 -26.56
N ASP A 164 -51.43 -28.36 -26.76
CA ASP A 164 -52.40 -29.16 -27.51
C ASP A 164 -53.38 -29.82 -26.54
N GLY A 165 -54.67 -29.81 -26.88
CA GLY A 165 -55.75 -30.27 -26.00
C GLY A 165 -57.10 -29.61 -26.30
N ASP A 166 -58.18 -30.37 -26.10
CA ASP A 166 -59.56 -29.92 -26.33
C ASP A 166 -60.06 -29.06 -25.14
N PHE A 167 -59.96 -27.74 -25.27
CA PHE A 167 -60.44 -26.78 -24.26
C PHE A 167 -61.91 -26.40 -24.48
N VAL A 168 -62.75 -26.62 -23.46
CA VAL A 168 -64.17 -26.22 -23.49
C VAL A 168 -64.36 -24.80 -22.94
N GLN A 169 -64.51 -23.82 -23.83
CA GLN A 169 -64.82 -22.45 -23.47
C GLN A 169 -66.32 -22.29 -23.12
N PHE A 170 -66.66 -22.28 -21.83
CA PHE A 170 -67.98 -21.88 -21.35
C PHE A 170 -68.20 -20.38 -21.53
N THR A 171 -68.65 -19.97 -22.72
CA THR A 171 -69.04 -18.59 -23.00
C THR A 171 -70.40 -18.30 -22.37
N GLU A 172 -70.43 -17.61 -21.23
CA GLU A 172 -71.68 -17.18 -20.61
C GLU A 172 -72.41 -16.17 -21.52
N LYS A 173 -73.48 -16.63 -22.14
CA LYS A 173 -74.32 -15.82 -23.04
C LYS A 173 -75.21 -14.90 -22.18
N LYS A 174 -74.68 -13.73 -21.80
CA LYS A 174 -75.30 -12.72 -20.90
C LYS A 174 -76.76 -12.35 -21.19
N THR A 175 -77.27 -12.68 -22.38
CA THR A 175 -78.71 -12.71 -22.72
C THR A 175 -79.64 -13.19 -21.59
N ALA A 176 -79.28 -14.17 -20.77
CA ALA A 176 -80.16 -14.63 -19.69
C ALA A 176 -80.37 -13.56 -18.60
N LEU A 177 -79.29 -12.94 -18.12
CA LEU A 177 -79.35 -11.90 -17.10
C LEU A 177 -79.87 -10.57 -17.70
N ASP A 178 -79.43 -10.21 -18.91
CA ASP A 178 -79.92 -9.01 -19.61
C ASP A 178 -81.41 -9.10 -19.95
N GLN A 179 -81.95 -10.30 -20.23
CA GLN A 179 -83.40 -10.50 -20.43
C GLN A 179 -84.17 -10.49 -19.10
N LEU A 180 -83.59 -10.94 -17.98
CA LEU A 180 -84.19 -10.79 -16.66
C LEU A 180 -84.22 -9.31 -16.23
N ILE A 181 -83.12 -8.58 -16.40
CA ILE A 181 -83.04 -7.13 -16.15
C ILE A 181 -84.05 -6.40 -17.04
N LYS A 182 -84.04 -6.64 -18.37
CA LYS A 182 -85.02 -6.02 -19.27
C LYS A 182 -86.47 -6.39 -18.99
N ARG A 183 -86.76 -7.59 -18.46
CA ARG A 183 -88.13 -7.94 -18.00
C ARG A 183 -88.50 -7.21 -16.71
N TYR A 184 -87.55 -6.96 -15.81
CA TYR A 184 -87.77 -6.18 -14.60
C TYR A 184 -87.98 -4.69 -14.91
N GLU A 185 -87.21 -4.14 -15.85
CA GLU A 185 -87.32 -2.76 -16.34
C GLU A 185 -88.58 -2.53 -17.19
N ALA A 186 -88.92 -3.48 -18.09
CA ALA A 186 -90.15 -3.45 -18.87
C ALA A 186 -91.42 -3.76 -18.05
N GLY A 187 -91.28 -4.26 -16.81
CA GLY A 187 -92.40 -4.51 -15.89
C GLY A 187 -93.12 -3.26 -15.38
N ARG A 188 -92.82 -2.08 -15.94
CA ARG A 188 -93.34 -0.77 -15.47
C ARG A 188 -94.48 -0.16 -16.29
N SER A 189 -94.94 -0.79 -17.38
CA SER A 189 -96.17 -0.42 -18.10
C SER A 189 -97.25 -1.51 -18.03
N PHE A 190 -97.93 -1.60 -16.89
CA PHE A 190 -99.02 -2.56 -16.61
C PHE A 190 -100.27 -2.41 -17.52
N VAL A 191 -100.26 -1.48 -18.49
CA VAL A 191 -101.42 -1.12 -19.32
C VAL A 191 -101.48 -1.95 -20.61
N ASP A 192 -100.36 -2.11 -21.32
CA ASP A 192 -100.36 -2.76 -22.65
C ASP A 192 -100.69 -4.27 -22.59
N THR A 193 -100.30 -4.94 -21.50
CA THR A 193 -100.48 -6.40 -21.34
C THR A 193 -101.94 -6.80 -21.23
N MET A 194 -102.80 -5.93 -20.67
CA MET A 194 -104.24 -6.16 -20.58
C MET A 194 -104.95 -6.07 -21.94
N GLN A 195 -104.41 -5.29 -22.89
CA GLN A 195 -105.02 -5.11 -24.20
C GLN A 195 -104.76 -6.31 -25.14
N GLN A 196 -103.61 -6.99 -25.02
CA GLN A 196 -103.32 -8.19 -25.82
C GLN A 196 -104.13 -9.43 -25.39
N LEU A 197 -104.60 -9.48 -24.14
CA LEU A 197 -105.48 -10.55 -23.66
C LEU A 197 -106.90 -10.51 -24.25
N ALA A 198 -107.31 -9.38 -24.85
CA ALA A 198 -108.62 -9.25 -25.50
C ALA A 198 -108.69 -9.90 -26.90
N GLU A 199 -107.55 -10.23 -27.53
CA GLU A 199 -107.50 -10.78 -28.90
C GLU A 199 -107.30 -12.31 -28.98
N GLY A 200 -107.36 -13.03 -27.86
CA GLY A 200 -107.37 -14.50 -27.85
C GLY A 200 -106.09 -15.21 -28.32
N LYS A 201 -104.95 -14.50 -28.39
CA LYS A 201 -103.65 -15.05 -28.80
C LYS A 201 -102.87 -15.52 -27.58
N THR A 202 -102.67 -16.83 -27.43
CA THR A 202 -101.81 -17.39 -26.39
C THR A 202 -100.33 -17.19 -26.73
N PRO A 203 -99.48 -16.68 -25.81
CA PRO A 203 -98.05 -16.61 -26.04
C PRO A 203 -97.44 -18.03 -26.07
N LYS A 204 -96.57 -18.29 -27.05
CA LYS A 204 -95.78 -19.53 -27.07
C LYS A 204 -94.86 -19.59 -25.86
N ALA A 205 -94.83 -20.75 -25.21
CA ALA A 205 -93.79 -21.06 -24.22
C ALA A 205 -92.48 -21.38 -24.97
N ASP A 206 -91.61 -20.38 -25.12
CA ASP A 206 -90.25 -20.60 -25.60
C ASP A 206 -89.46 -21.47 -24.62
N LYS A 207 -88.70 -22.42 -25.16
CA LYS A 207 -88.03 -23.46 -24.37
C LYS A 207 -86.88 -22.86 -23.55
N VAL A 208 -87.03 -22.83 -22.23
CA VAL A 208 -85.92 -22.65 -21.29
C VAL A 208 -85.15 -23.98 -21.23
N GLY A 209 -84.03 -24.06 -21.95
CA GLY A 209 -83.16 -25.24 -21.97
C GLY A 209 -82.37 -25.35 -23.27
N GLY A 210 -81.13 -24.88 -23.26
CA GLY A 210 -80.26 -24.87 -24.44
C GLY A 210 -78.88 -24.31 -24.13
N PHE A 211 -78.01 -25.12 -23.52
CA PHE A 211 -76.57 -24.87 -23.60
C PHE A 211 -76.11 -25.28 -25.00
N ASP A 212 -76.02 -24.31 -25.91
CA ASP A 212 -75.34 -24.49 -27.21
C ASP A 212 -73.84 -24.69 -26.96
N GLY A 213 -73.46 -25.93 -26.65
CA GLY A 213 -72.07 -26.38 -26.51
C GLY A 213 -71.36 -26.41 -27.86
N GLY A 214 -71.17 -25.25 -28.47
CA GLY A 214 -70.40 -25.10 -29.69
C GLY A 214 -68.94 -25.46 -29.44
N ILE A 215 -68.54 -26.67 -29.84
CA ILE A 215 -67.16 -27.16 -29.72
C ILE A 215 -66.29 -26.41 -30.73
N ALA A 216 -65.87 -25.20 -30.35
CA ALA A 216 -64.85 -24.44 -31.06
C ALA A 216 -63.51 -25.14 -30.85
N LYS A 217 -63.16 -26.06 -31.75
CA LYS A 217 -61.92 -26.84 -31.68
C LYS A 217 -60.71 -25.94 -31.99
N LEU A 218 -60.24 -25.25 -30.95
CA LEU A 218 -59.15 -24.28 -30.99
C LEU A 218 -57.83 -24.98 -31.29
N THR A 219 -57.43 -24.95 -32.56
CA THR A 219 -56.10 -25.39 -33.01
C THR A 219 -55.00 -24.58 -32.34
N THR A 220 -54.11 -25.26 -31.61
CA THR A 220 -52.77 -24.78 -31.20
C THR A 220 -52.76 -23.41 -30.52
N ILE A 221 -52.96 -23.38 -29.20
CA ILE A 221 -52.84 -22.13 -28.42
C ILE A 221 -51.35 -21.75 -28.27
N GLU A 222 -50.89 -20.78 -29.07
CA GLU A 222 -49.57 -20.17 -28.90
C GLU A 222 -49.43 -19.55 -27.50
N GLN A 223 -48.25 -19.72 -26.89
CA GLN A 223 -47.97 -19.20 -25.56
C GLN A 223 -46.84 -18.19 -25.58
N THR A 224 -47.13 -17.03 -24.98
CA THR A 224 -46.11 -16.06 -24.55
C THR A 224 -46.25 -15.88 -23.04
N LYS A 225 -45.13 -16.00 -22.31
CA LYS A 225 -44.93 -15.34 -21.01
C LYS A 225 -44.11 -14.09 -21.25
N GLU A 226 -44.54 -12.98 -20.68
CA GLU A 226 -43.66 -11.85 -20.38
C GLU A 226 -43.66 -11.64 -18.87
N SER A 227 -42.46 -11.53 -18.29
CA SER A 227 -42.26 -11.18 -16.88
C SER A 227 -41.31 -10.00 -16.76
N ILE A 228 -41.74 -8.97 -16.05
CA ILE A 228 -40.92 -7.84 -15.63
C ILE A 228 -40.78 -7.95 -14.11
N ASN A 229 -39.57 -8.20 -13.64
CA ASN A 229 -39.25 -8.17 -12.22
C ASN A 229 -38.38 -6.93 -11.95
N ALA A 230 -38.68 -6.18 -10.90
CA ALA A 230 -37.75 -5.23 -10.29
C ALA A 230 -37.64 -5.48 -8.78
N GLU A 231 -36.44 -5.29 -8.22
CA GLU A 231 -36.20 -5.31 -6.78
C GLU A 231 -35.50 -4.02 -6.32
N LEU A 232 -35.95 -3.51 -5.18
CA LEU A 232 -35.27 -2.50 -4.36
C LEU A 232 -35.11 -3.08 -2.96
N GLY A 233 -33.88 -3.41 -2.59
CA GLY A 233 -33.54 -4.02 -1.30
C GLY A 233 -32.57 -3.17 -0.49
N LEU A 234 -32.82 -3.05 0.80
CA LEU A 234 -31.84 -2.61 1.80
C LEU A 234 -31.41 -3.83 2.61
N ASN A 235 -30.11 -4.07 2.76
CA ASN A 235 -29.55 -5.15 3.58
C ASN A 235 -28.49 -4.58 4.53
N VAL A 236 -28.78 -4.65 5.83
CA VAL A 236 -27.96 -4.17 6.94
C VAL A 236 -27.38 -5.37 7.70
N PRO A 237 -26.09 -5.70 7.52
CA PRO A 237 -25.41 -6.66 8.38
C PRO A 237 -25.24 -6.12 9.81
N LEU A 238 -25.37 -6.99 10.80
CA LEU A 238 -25.25 -6.65 12.23
C LEU A 238 -23.91 -7.14 12.81
N PRO A 239 -23.28 -6.39 13.74
CA PRO A 239 -22.10 -6.85 14.50
C PRO A 239 -22.30 -8.17 15.27
N THR A 240 -23.55 -8.59 15.51
CA THR A 240 -23.90 -9.90 16.12
C THR A 240 -23.79 -11.09 15.16
N GLY A 241 -23.47 -10.82 13.88
CA GLY A 241 -23.47 -11.79 12.77
C GLY A 241 -24.84 -11.94 12.10
N GLY A 242 -25.86 -11.27 12.61
CA GLY A 242 -27.18 -11.23 11.98
C GLY A 242 -27.22 -10.32 10.75
N ARG A 243 -28.37 -10.31 10.06
CA ARG A 243 -28.69 -9.40 8.96
C ARG A 243 -30.15 -8.97 9.07
N VAL A 244 -30.42 -7.70 8.78
CA VAL A 244 -31.76 -7.13 8.64
C VAL A 244 -31.94 -6.72 7.18
N GLY A 245 -32.96 -7.26 6.51
CA GLY A 245 -33.26 -6.97 5.12
C GLY A 245 -34.67 -6.41 4.96
N LEU A 246 -34.83 -5.35 4.17
CA LEU A 246 -36.11 -4.84 3.70
C LEU A 246 -36.08 -4.82 2.17
N THR A 247 -36.90 -5.63 1.51
CA THR A 247 -36.90 -5.74 0.04
C THR A 247 -38.31 -5.54 -0.52
N GLN A 248 -38.49 -4.49 -1.33
CA GLN A 248 -39.64 -4.33 -2.20
C GLN A 248 -39.37 -5.06 -3.51
N PHE A 249 -40.21 -6.02 -3.86
CA PHE A 249 -40.27 -6.57 -5.22
C PHE A 249 -41.45 -5.98 -5.97
N LEU A 250 -41.33 -5.96 -7.29
CA LEU A 250 -42.36 -5.62 -8.27
C LEU A 250 -42.30 -6.69 -9.35
N ASP A 251 -43.24 -7.64 -9.35
CA ASP A 251 -43.36 -8.68 -10.37
C ASP A 251 -44.64 -8.46 -11.18
N ARG A 252 -44.52 -8.24 -12.49
CA ARG A 252 -45.62 -8.29 -13.44
C ARG A 252 -45.49 -9.54 -14.29
N GLN A 253 -46.48 -10.45 -14.20
CA GLN A 253 -46.56 -11.63 -15.06
C GLN A 253 -47.73 -11.54 -16.03
N ASN A 254 -47.41 -11.34 -17.31
CA ASN A 254 -48.36 -11.44 -18.41
C ASN A 254 -48.34 -12.89 -18.94
N LYS A 255 -49.46 -13.61 -18.84
CA LYS A 255 -49.52 -15.06 -19.09
C LYS A 255 -50.94 -15.59 -19.41
N LEU A 256 -51.04 -16.34 -20.52
CA LEU A 256 -52.04 -17.40 -20.82
C LEU A 256 -53.44 -17.05 -21.41
N SER A 257 -53.43 -16.69 -22.71
CA SER A 257 -54.60 -16.85 -23.62
C SER A 257 -55.79 -15.88 -23.33
N PRO A 258 -56.90 -15.90 -24.10
CA PRO A 258 -58.07 -15.04 -23.86
C PRO A 258 -58.84 -15.27 -22.54
N PHE A 259 -58.28 -16.03 -21.59
CA PHE A 259 -58.97 -16.55 -20.40
C PHE A 259 -58.24 -16.21 -19.09
N SER A 260 -57.13 -15.48 -19.16
CA SER A 260 -56.34 -15.00 -18.02
C SER A 260 -56.35 -13.47 -17.92
N SER A 261 -56.37 -12.93 -16.70
CA SER A 261 -56.03 -11.53 -16.44
C SER A 261 -54.52 -11.34 -16.26
N ASP A 262 -53.98 -10.19 -16.68
CA ASP A 262 -52.66 -9.74 -16.22
C ASP A 262 -52.65 -9.69 -14.69
N GLN A 263 -51.69 -10.37 -14.06
CA GLN A 263 -51.51 -10.35 -12.61
C GLN A 263 -50.13 -9.78 -12.28
N SER A 264 -50.13 -8.72 -11.48
CA SER A 264 -48.94 -8.16 -10.85
C SER A 264 -48.99 -8.43 -9.35
N THR A 265 -47.83 -8.60 -8.74
CA THR A 265 -47.65 -8.61 -7.28
C THR A 265 -46.57 -7.61 -6.90
N SER A 266 -46.69 -7.02 -5.72
CA SER A 266 -45.71 -6.03 -5.23
C SER A 266 -45.27 -6.32 -3.80
N PRO A 267 -44.70 -7.50 -3.51
CA PRO A 267 -44.48 -7.90 -2.12
C PRO A 267 -43.37 -7.06 -1.46
N LEU A 268 -43.67 -6.52 -0.28
CA LEU A 268 -42.72 -5.85 0.60
C LEU A 268 -42.32 -6.83 1.71
N VAL A 269 -41.07 -7.29 1.69
CA VAL A 269 -40.55 -8.32 2.61
C VAL A 269 -39.56 -7.70 3.57
N PHE A 270 -39.90 -7.67 4.85
CA PHE A 270 -38.97 -7.45 5.95
C PHE A 270 -38.43 -8.81 6.45
N SER A 271 -37.16 -8.85 6.80
CA SER A 271 -36.46 -10.08 7.18
C SER A 271 -35.38 -9.82 8.22
N ILE A 272 -35.23 -10.74 9.17
CA ILE A 272 -34.12 -10.80 10.13
C ILE A 272 -33.59 -12.23 10.11
N SER A 273 -32.29 -12.42 9.92
CA SER A 273 -31.63 -13.71 10.11
C SER A 273 -30.49 -13.53 11.11
N GLN A 274 -30.48 -14.31 12.20
CA GLN A 274 -29.48 -14.23 13.26
C GLN A 274 -28.86 -15.62 13.51
N PRO A 275 -27.54 -15.81 13.26
CA PRO A 275 -26.84 -17.04 13.66
C PRO A 275 -26.78 -17.18 15.19
N LEU A 276 -26.92 -18.41 15.67
CA LEU A 276 -26.95 -18.77 17.08
C LEU A 276 -25.67 -19.50 17.56
N LEU A 277 -24.87 -20.05 16.64
CA LEU A 277 -23.62 -20.80 16.94
C LEU A 277 -22.44 -20.33 16.06
N ARG A 278 -22.25 -20.93 14.88
CA ARG A 278 -21.25 -20.45 13.90
C ARG A 278 -21.63 -19.04 13.42
N ASN A 279 -20.68 -18.12 13.42
CA ASN A 279 -20.82 -16.68 13.17
C ASN A 279 -21.69 -15.91 14.19
N ALA A 280 -22.00 -16.48 15.37
CA ALA A 280 -22.74 -15.75 16.39
C ALA A 280 -21.82 -14.86 17.26
N GLY A 281 -22.33 -13.70 17.66
CA GLY A 281 -21.73 -12.82 18.67
C GLY A 281 -20.70 -11.82 18.13
N LEU A 282 -20.37 -10.82 18.96
CA LEU A 282 -19.51 -9.70 18.58
C LEU A 282 -18.06 -10.14 18.31
N ASP A 283 -17.49 -11.03 19.14
CA ASP A 283 -16.09 -11.46 19.04
C ASP A 283 -15.73 -12.08 17.68
N THR A 284 -16.67 -12.77 17.05
CA THR A 284 -16.44 -13.56 15.82
C THR A 284 -16.61 -12.71 14.57
N ASN A 285 -17.53 -11.75 14.58
CA ASN A 285 -17.80 -10.87 13.45
C ASN A 285 -16.87 -9.64 13.46
N LEU A 286 -16.62 -9.05 14.63
CA LEU A 286 -15.62 -7.99 14.79
C LEU A 286 -14.17 -8.52 14.84
N ALA A 287 -13.97 -9.84 14.67
CA ALA A 287 -12.65 -10.48 14.69
C ALA A 287 -11.67 -9.84 13.70
N SER A 288 -12.12 -9.61 12.46
CA SER A 288 -11.26 -9.07 11.41
C SER A 288 -10.91 -7.60 11.63
N ILE A 289 -11.86 -6.78 12.10
CA ILE A 289 -11.62 -5.39 12.54
C ILE A 289 -10.61 -5.35 13.69
N ARG A 290 -10.76 -6.22 14.71
CA ARG A 290 -9.80 -6.31 15.83
C ARG A 290 -8.41 -6.76 15.37
N ILE A 291 -8.34 -7.69 14.42
CA ILE A 291 -7.09 -8.10 13.79
C ILE A 291 -6.47 -6.94 13.02
N ALA A 292 -7.23 -6.22 12.19
CA ALA A 292 -6.74 -5.05 11.44
C ALA A 292 -6.23 -3.94 12.39
N ARG A 293 -6.92 -3.69 13.51
CA ARG A 293 -6.47 -2.74 14.54
C ARG A 293 -5.20 -3.17 15.29
N LEU A 294 -4.88 -4.47 15.34
CA LEU A 294 -3.63 -5.00 15.89
C LEU A 294 -2.51 -5.02 14.84
N ASP A 295 -2.80 -5.50 13.62
CA ASP A 295 -1.92 -5.45 12.45
C ASP A 295 -1.46 -4.00 12.19
N ALA A 296 -2.36 -3.00 12.28
CA ALA A 296 -2.03 -1.60 12.11
C ALA A 296 -1.09 -1.06 13.21
N LYS A 297 -1.30 -1.42 14.47
CA LYS A 297 -0.37 -1.07 15.56
C LYS A 297 1.01 -1.72 15.37
N ALA A 298 1.06 -2.94 14.82
CA ALA A 298 2.31 -3.60 14.48
C ALA A 298 3.02 -2.86 13.34
N THR A 299 2.29 -2.40 12.32
CA THR A 299 2.82 -1.50 11.27
C THR A 299 3.38 -0.19 11.86
N SER A 300 2.66 0.47 12.78
CA SER A 300 3.19 1.68 13.45
C SER A 300 4.47 1.40 14.26
N ALA A 301 4.55 0.28 14.99
CA ALA A 301 5.76 -0.12 15.71
C ALA A 301 6.93 -0.37 14.74
N LYS A 302 6.68 -1.07 13.64
CA LYS A 302 7.64 -1.34 12.57
C LYS A 302 8.13 -0.06 11.87
N THR A 303 7.24 0.89 11.58
CA THR A 303 7.60 2.22 11.04
C THR A 303 8.50 2.98 12.01
N LYS A 304 8.16 3.00 13.31
CA LYS A 304 9.03 3.60 14.35
C LYS A 304 10.39 2.89 14.46
N LEU A 305 10.44 1.57 14.27
CA LEU A 305 11.70 0.81 14.22
C LEU A 305 12.57 1.19 13.00
N VAL A 306 11.98 1.43 11.83
CA VAL A 306 12.71 1.92 10.64
C VAL A 306 13.29 3.32 10.90
N ALA A 307 12.50 4.24 11.46
CA ALA A 307 12.99 5.57 11.84
C ALA A 307 14.17 5.50 12.84
N ILE A 308 14.08 4.64 13.85
CA ILE A 308 15.16 4.39 14.84
C ILE A 308 16.41 3.79 14.16
N ARG A 309 16.26 2.84 13.23
CA ARG A 309 17.38 2.24 12.47
C ARG A 309 18.05 3.27 11.56
N LEU A 310 17.28 4.13 10.90
CA LEU A 310 17.78 5.20 10.04
C LEU A 310 18.53 6.27 10.84
N LEU A 311 18.00 6.69 11.99
CA LEU A 311 18.65 7.63 12.90
C LEU A 311 20.02 7.08 13.39
N ALA A 312 20.06 5.81 13.77
CA ALA A 312 21.32 5.14 14.14
C ALA A 312 22.30 5.05 12.95
N ALA A 313 21.81 4.80 11.73
CA ALA A 313 22.66 4.78 10.53
C ALA A 313 23.26 6.17 10.22
N ALA A 314 22.48 7.23 10.41
CA ALA A 314 22.93 8.60 10.22
C ALA A 314 23.97 9.05 11.25
N GLU A 315 23.76 8.77 12.55
CA GLU A 315 24.78 9.07 13.57
C GLU A 315 26.07 8.27 13.33
N LYS A 316 25.97 7.03 12.84
CA LYS A 316 27.16 6.26 12.41
C LYS A 316 27.84 6.85 11.19
N ALA A 317 27.10 7.38 10.21
CA ALA A 317 27.67 8.07 9.04
C ALA A 317 28.37 9.38 9.45
N TYR A 318 27.78 10.14 10.37
CA TYR A 318 28.36 11.35 10.97
C TYR A 318 29.73 11.06 11.61
N TRP A 319 29.82 10.05 12.48
CA TRP A 319 31.08 9.66 13.12
C TRP A 319 32.09 9.02 12.13
N LYS A 320 31.64 8.35 11.06
CA LYS A 320 32.53 7.90 9.98
C LYS A 320 33.16 9.07 9.22
N LEU A 321 32.40 10.12 8.91
CA LEU A 321 32.94 11.32 8.25
C LEU A 321 33.95 12.04 9.16
N TYR A 322 33.63 12.19 10.45
CA TYR A 322 34.59 12.68 11.46
C TYR A 322 35.91 11.89 11.42
N GLY A 323 35.82 10.56 11.41
CA GLY A 323 36.97 9.66 11.31
C GLY A 323 37.79 9.81 10.03
N ALA A 324 37.12 9.86 8.87
CA ALA A 324 37.78 10.02 7.59
C ALA A 324 38.51 11.38 7.49
N ARG A 325 37.94 12.44 8.06
CA ARG A 325 38.56 13.77 8.12
C ARG A 325 39.75 13.84 9.07
N LYS A 326 39.63 13.26 10.27
CA LYS A 326 40.78 13.17 11.19
C LYS A 326 41.91 12.31 10.62
N LEU A 327 41.59 11.25 9.87
CA LEU A 327 42.59 10.48 9.13
C LEU A 327 43.25 11.29 7.99
N LEU A 328 42.48 12.10 7.25
CA LEU A 328 43.01 12.99 6.22
C LEU A 328 43.97 14.02 6.81
N GLU A 329 43.56 14.71 7.88
CA GLU A 329 44.38 15.68 8.63
C GLU A 329 45.70 15.07 9.12
N ILE A 330 45.66 13.85 9.69
CA ILE A 330 46.84 13.08 10.08
C ILE A 330 47.74 12.79 8.86
N ARG A 331 47.20 12.31 7.73
CA ARG A 331 48.00 11.99 6.53
C ARG A 331 48.55 13.24 5.84
N GLU A 332 47.89 14.38 5.93
CA GLU A 332 48.41 15.67 5.43
C GLU A 332 49.59 16.16 6.29
N GLN A 333 49.49 16.09 7.63
CA GLN A 333 50.60 16.41 8.54
C GLN A 333 51.81 15.46 8.36
N LEU A 334 51.57 14.16 8.20
CA LEU A 334 52.63 13.17 7.95
C LEU A 334 53.31 13.40 6.59
N ASN A 335 52.57 13.80 5.55
CA ASN A 335 53.13 14.17 4.26
C ASN A 335 53.98 15.45 4.36
N GLU A 336 53.56 16.46 5.13
CA GLU A 336 54.36 17.67 5.40
C GLU A 336 55.66 17.34 6.16
N LEU A 337 55.61 16.43 7.15
CA LEU A 337 56.79 15.91 7.84
C LEU A 337 57.71 15.12 6.89
N ALA A 338 57.15 14.27 6.04
CA ALA A 338 57.89 13.48 5.05
C ALA A 338 58.65 14.37 4.05
N ASN A 339 58.01 15.44 3.54
CA ASN A 339 58.65 16.36 2.60
C ASN A 339 59.74 17.22 3.26
N ARG A 340 59.51 17.73 4.50
CA ARG A 340 60.57 18.42 5.27
C ARG A 340 61.77 17.52 5.56
N ASN A 341 61.51 16.25 5.85
CA ASN A 341 62.56 15.25 6.05
C ASN A 341 63.34 14.96 4.75
N LEU A 342 62.68 14.88 3.60
CA LEU A 342 63.36 14.77 2.30
C LEU A 342 64.24 16.00 2.01
N GLU A 343 63.74 17.21 2.25
CA GLU A 343 64.48 18.46 2.04
C GLU A 343 65.74 18.54 2.93
N LEU A 344 65.63 18.11 4.20
CA LEU A 344 66.77 18.01 5.14
C LEU A 344 67.85 17.04 4.63
N VAL A 345 67.44 15.88 4.10
CA VAL A 345 68.34 14.84 3.59
C VAL A 345 69.01 15.26 2.29
N GLN A 346 68.29 15.97 1.42
CA GLN A 346 68.85 16.56 0.21
C GLN A 346 69.96 17.56 0.54
N LYS A 347 69.69 18.56 1.39
CA LYS A 347 70.70 19.54 1.82
C LYS A 347 71.94 18.87 2.42
N ARG A 348 71.75 17.91 3.34
CA ARG A 348 72.85 17.14 3.93
C ARG A 348 73.62 16.29 2.90
N ALA A 349 73.00 15.84 1.81
CA ALA A 349 73.66 15.10 0.75
C ALA A 349 74.46 16.04 -0.19
N ASP A 350 73.90 17.21 -0.51
CA ASP A 350 74.57 18.27 -1.28
C ASP A 350 75.79 18.83 -0.52
N GLU A 351 75.71 18.90 0.81
CA GLU A 351 76.81 19.23 1.74
C GLU A 351 77.80 18.06 1.96
N GLY A 352 77.53 16.87 1.42
CA GLY A 352 78.38 15.67 1.56
C GLY A 352 78.35 14.99 2.94
N LEU A 353 77.42 15.40 3.82
CA LEU A 353 77.27 14.88 5.18
C LEU A 353 76.53 13.52 5.25
N VAL A 354 75.74 13.17 4.24
CA VAL A 354 75.09 11.85 4.11
C VAL A 354 75.24 11.27 2.71
N ALA A 355 75.23 9.94 2.60
CA ALA A 355 75.37 9.26 1.32
C ALA A 355 74.13 9.48 0.41
N PRO A 356 74.28 9.68 -0.92
CA PRO A 356 73.16 9.94 -1.84
C PRO A 356 72.04 8.87 -1.84
N ILE A 357 72.34 7.64 -1.41
CA ILE A 357 71.33 6.58 -1.21
C ILE A 357 70.26 6.95 -0.17
N GLU A 358 70.57 7.82 0.80
CA GLU A 358 69.59 8.32 1.78
C GLU A 358 68.54 9.23 1.12
N VAL A 359 68.90 9.97 0.07
CA VAL A 359 67.93 10.76 -0.72
C VAL A 359 66.94 9.84 -1.44
N ILE A 360 67.42 8.73 -2.02
CA ILE A 360 66.57 7.74 -2.70
C ILE A 360 65.64 7.05 -1.68
N ARG A 361 66.17 6.69 -0.50
CA ARG A 361 65.38 6.15 0.63
C ARG A 361 64.30 7.14 1.09
N ALA A 362 64.63 8.43 1.17
CA ALA A 362 63.70 9.48 1.53
C ALA A 362 62.60 9.70 0.46
N GLN A 363 62.95 9.64 -0.83
CA GLN A 363 61.98 9.72 -1.93
C GLN A 363 60.98 8.56 -1.89
N ALA A 364 61.43 7.33 -1.62
CA ALA A 364 60.55 6.19 -1.41
C ALA A 364 59.62 6.38 -0.19
N GLY A 365 60.15 6.92 0.92
CA GLY A 365 59.36 7.27 2.09
C GLY A 365 58.27 8.31 1.83
N VAL A 366 58.56 9.35 1.04
CA VAL A 366 57.57 10.36 0.61
C VAL A 366 56.50 9.74 -0.30
N ALA A 367 56.88 8.87 -1.24
CA ALA A 367 55.93 8.22 -2.15
C ALA A 367 54.85 7.41 -1.40
N LEU A 368 55.25 6.67 -0.35
CA LEU A 368 54.32 5.91 0.50
C LEU A 368 53.35 6.81 1.29
N GLN A 369 53.79 7.97 1.77
CA GLN A 369 52.89 8.91 2.45
C GLN A 369 51.94 9.62 1.46
N LEU A 370 52.39 9.88 0.22
CA LEU A 370 51.55 10.44 -0.84
C LEU A 370 50.44 9.45 -1.25
N GLU A 371 50.75 8.15 -1.39
CA GLU A 371 49.75 7.10 -1.63
C GLU A 371 48.69 7.07 -0.50
N ALA A 372 49.14 7.01 0.75
CA ALA A 372 48.25 6.98 1.91
C ALA A 372 47.37 8.25 2.02
N LEU A 373 47.88 9.41 1.60
CA LEU A 373 47.12 10.66 1.50
C LEU A 373 46.05 10.61 0.40
N ILE A 374 46.38 10.11 -0.80
CA ILE A 374 45.43 9.96 -1.91
C ILE A 374 44.27 9.03 -1.51
N VAL A 375 44.56 7.92 -0.82
CA VAL A 375 43.54 7.00 -0.29
C VAL A 375 42.68 7.67 0.78
N ALA A 376 43.28 8.39 1.75
CA ALA A 376 42.54 9.09 2.79
C ALA A 376 41.60 10.17 2.22
N ARG A 377 42.09 10.99 1.28
CA ARG A 377 41.31 12.03 0.59
C ARG A 377 40.16 11.44 -0.23
N THR A 378 40.36 10.28 -0.86
CA THR A 378 39.32 9.57 -1.60
C THR A 378 38.25 8.99 -0.65
N ASN A 379 38.65 8.45 0.50
CA ASN A 379 37.71 7.97 1.52
C ASN A 379 36.87 9.11 2.14
N GLU A 380 37.46 10.27 2.41
CA GLU A 380 36.72 11.46 2.91
C GLU A 380 35.61 11.87 1.93
N ARG A 381 35.96 11.99 0.64
CA ARG A 381 35.02 12.22 -0.48
C ARG A 381 33.97 11.12 -0.64
N ILE A 382 34.13 9.93 -0.05
CA ILE A 382 33.13 8.85 -0.05
C ILE A 382 32.21 8.96 1.17
N GLN A 383 32.76 9.10 2.38
CA GLN A 383 31.95 9.23 3.60
C GLN A 383 31.09 10.52 3.57
N GLU A 384 31.59 11.61 2.99
CA GLU A 384 30.79 12.84 2.85
C GLU A 384 29.59 12.64 1.93
N ARG A 385 29.74 11.91 0.82
CA ARG A 385 28.63 11.63 -0.10
C ARG A 385 27.61 10.64 0.47
N ASP A 386 28.05 9.66 1.27
CA ASP A 386 27.09 8.79 1.98
C ASP A 386 26.30 9.57 3.04
N LEU A 387 26.96 10.49 3.76
CA LEU A 387 26.25 11.39 4.69
C LEU A 387 25.29 12.33 3.94
N LYS A 388 25.72 13.02 2.87
CA LYS A 388 24.84 13.86 2.02
C LYS A 388 23.60 13.09 1.55
N ARG A 389 23.77 11.84 1.09
CA ARG A 389 22.68 10.94 0.68
C ARG A 389 21.70 10.62 1.82
N ILE A 390 22.20 10.41 3.03
CA ILE A 390 21.38 10.05 4.20
C ILE A 390 20.63 11.27 4.75
N LEU A 391 21.27 12.45 4.80
CA LEU A 391 20.65 13.69 5.28
C LEU A 391 19.69 14.34 4.27
N ASN A 392 19.90 14.10 2.96
CA ASN A 392 19.11 14.61 1.84
C ASN A 392 18.81 16.13 1.94
N LEU A 393 19.84 16.94 2.25
CA LEU A 393 19.71 18.37 2.49
C LEU A 393 19.46 19.16 1.19
N GLU A 394 18.48 20.05 1.20
CA GLU A 394 18.24 20.98 0.10
C GLU A 394 19.49 21.84 -0.19
N GLY A 395 19.84 21.99 -1.47
CA GLY A 395 21.06 22.69 -1.90
C GLY A 395 22.38 21.94 -1.71
N VAL A 396 22.39 20.78 -1.04
CA VAL A 396 23.61 19.99 -0.75
C VAL A 396 23.58 18.63 -1.46
N ASP A 397 23.38 18.67 -2.78
CA ASP A 397 23.41 17.47 -3.65
C ASP A 397 24.74 16.70 -3.54
N LEU A 398 24.75 15.42 -3.95
CA LEU A 398 25.89 14.51 -3.89
C LEU A 398 27.14 15.05 -4.60
N ASN A 399 26.95 15.83 -5.68
CA ASN A 399 28.04 16.46 -6.43
C ASN A 399 28.20 17.97 -6.12
N SER A 400 27.49 18.49 -5.12
CA SER A 400 27.65 19.89 -4.68
C SER A 400 29.08 20.13 -4.15
N PRO A 401 29.69 21.30 -4.44
CA PRO A 401 30.98 21.67 -3.87
C PRO A 401 30.89 21.95 -2.36
N THR A 402 29.67 22.16 -1.83
CA THR A 402 29.40 22.46 -0.42
C THR A 402 29.95 21.38 0.50
N ARG A 403 30.72 21.77 1.52
CA ARG A 403 31.40 20.86 2.46
C ARG A 403 30.63 20.73 3.78
N LEU A 404 30.48 19.51 4.31
CA LEU A 404 29.76 19.26 5.57
C LEU A 404 30.70 19.28 6.79
N ASP A 405 30.82 20.40 7.48
CA ASP A 405 31.80 20.57 8.55
C ASP A 405 31.30 20.07 9.91
N ILE A 406 31.91 18.97 10.38
CA ILE A 406 31.54 18.26 11.61
C ILE A 406 32.00 19.07 12.84
N THR A 407 31.07 19.77 13.49
CA THR A 407 31.35 20.66 14.62
C THR A 407 31.25 20.00 16.00
N THR A 408 30.62 18.82 16.12
CA THR A 408 30.39 18.17 17.43
C THR A 408 31.63 17.38 17.89
N PRO A 409 32.21 17.67 19.06
CA PRO A 409 33.35 16.91 19.60
C PRO A 409 32.91 15.51 20.11
N PRO A 410 33.77 14.49 20.01
CA PRO A 410 33.48 13.15 20.52
C PRO A 410 33.46 13.12 22.06
N THR A 411 32.47 12.44 22.65
CA THR A 411 32.38 12.27 24.11
C THR A 411 33.32 11.16 24.57
N LEU A 412 34.36 11.51 25.32
CA LEU A 412 35.38 10.59 25.83
C LEU A 412 35.25 10.39 27.35
N LEU A 413 34.15 9.76 27.76
CA LEU A 413 33.85 9.42 29.16
C LEU A 413 33.71 7.90 29.30
N ALA A 414 34.26 7.33 30.37
CA ALA A 414 34.03 5.94 30.73
C ALA A 414 32.62 5.75 31.30
N TYR A 415 31.92 4.69 30.89
CA TYR A 415 30.64 4.28 31.46
C TYR A 415 30.73 2.84 31.98
N GLU A 416 30.54 2.66 33.29
CA GLU A 416 30.39 1.34 33.90
C GLU A 416 28.89 1.04 34.04
N LEU A 417 28.40 0.04 33.29
CA LEU A 417 26.97 -0.22 33.12
C LEU A 417 26.64 -1.66 33.52
N LYS A 418 25.51 -1.85 34.23
CA LYS A 418 25.04 -3.17 34.66
C LYS A 418 24.17 -3.81 33.57
N PRO A 419 24.46 -5.06 33.12
CA PRO A 419 23.71 -5.68 32.02
C PRO A 419 22.22 -5.88 32.31
N GLU A 420 21.86 -6.48 33.44
CA GLU A 420 20.47 -6.85 33.77
C GLU A 420 19.43 -5.71 33.60
N PRO A 421 19.59 -4.50 34.18
CA PRO A 421 18.62 -3.42 33.99
C PRO A 421 18.55 -2.90 32.52
N LEU A 422 19.60 -3.10 31.73
CA LEU A 422 19.62 -2.74 30.31
C LEU A 422 18.95 -3.81 29.44
N ILE A 423 19.16 -5.10 29.75
CA ILE A 423 18.47 -6.23 29.10
C ILE A 423 16.95 -6.13 29.32
N ASN A 424 16.51 -5.92 30.56
CA ASN A 424 15.08 -5.79 30.88
C ASN A 424 14.45 -4.57 30.19
N ARG A 425 15.18 -3.45 30.10
CA ARG A 425 14.75 -2.26 29.35
C ARG A 425 14.69 -2.51 27.85
N ALA A 426 15.65 -3.24 27.27
CA ALA A 426 15.64 -3.60 25.85
C ALA A 426 14.41 -4.45 25.49
N LEU A 427 14.06 -5.43 26.33
CA LEU A 427 12.88 -6.28 26.13
C LEU A 427 11.55 -5.52 26.23
N THR A 428 11.51 -4.43 27.02
CA THR A 428 10.30 -3.59 27.13
C THR A 428 10.22 -2.52 26.02
N ASN A 429 11.35 -1.92 25.63
CA ASN A 429 11.37 -0.72 24.78
C ASN A 429 11.53 -1.02 23.27
N ARG A 430 12.04 -2.19 22.87
CA ARG A 430 12.30 -2.49 21.45
C ARG A 430 10.99 -2.70 20.68
N MET A 431 10.76 -1.86 19.66
CA MET A 431 9.55 -1.89 18.83
C MET A 431 9.32 -3.23 18.10
N GLU A 432 10.39 -3.93 17.73
CA GLU A 432 10.36 -5.30 17.18
C GLU A 432 9.85 -6.37 18.17
N MET A 433 9.97 -6.13 19.47
CA MET A 433 9.38 -7.00 20.49
C MET A 433 7.87 -6.76 20.58
N LEU A 434 7.46 -5.48 20.58
CA LEU A 434 6.07 -5.06 20.54
C LEU A 434 5.36 -5.52 19.25
N GLU A 435 6.02 -5.50 18.09
CA GLU A 435 5.53 -6.05 16.82
C GLU A 435 5.11 -7.52 16.98
N VAL A 436 6.00 -8.38 17.51
CA VAL A 436 5.71 -9.80 17.74
C VAL A 436 4.59 -10.03 18.76
N GLU A 437 4.48 -9.21 19.80
CA GLU A 437 3.41 -9.34 20.81
C GLU A 437 2.04 -8.90 20.27
N LEU A 438 1.98 -7.86 19.44
CA LEU A 438 0.77 -7.46 18.72
C LEU A 438 0.34 -8.53 17.71
N GLU A 439 1.28 -9.13 16.97
CA GLU A 439 0.98 -10.25 16.07
C GLU A 439 0.46 -11.49 16.84
N LEU A 440 1.00 -11.78 18.03
CA LEU A 440 0.54 -12.89 18.89
C LEU A 440 -0.87 -12.66 19.46
N ALA A 441 -1.23 -11.40 19.74
CA ALA A 441 -2.59 -11.02 20.10
C ALA A 441 -3.55 -11.20 18.92
N ALA A 442 -3.14 -10.80 17.70
CA ALA A 442 -3.92 -11.03 16.49
C ALA A 442 -4.10 -12.54 16.21
N ASP A 443 -3.07 -13.36 16.43
CA ASP A 443 -3.17 -14.83 16.31
C ASP A 443 -4.10 -15.48 17.32
N ALA A 444 -4.24 -14.94 18.53
CA ALA A 444 -5.24 -15.43 19.48
C ALA A 444 -6.66 -15.27 18.90
N ILE A 445 -6.97 -14.09 18.34
CA ILE A 445 -8.25 -13.82 17.69
C ILE A 445 -8.44 -14.71 16.44
N ARG A 446 -7.39 -14.94 15.65
CA ARG A 446 -7.42 -15.88 14.50
C ARG A 446 -7.75 -17.33 14.94
N VAL A 447 -7.21 -17.78 16.08
CA VAL A 447 -7.51 -19.09 16.67
C VAL A 447 -8.96 -19.18 17.17
N ASP A 448 -9.45 -18.16 17.88
CA ASP A 448 -10.81 -18.18 18.43
C ASP A 448 -11.88 -18.04 17.33
N PHE A 449 -11.62 -17.23 16.29
CA PHE A 449 -12.44 -17.21 15.07
C PHE A 449 -12.47 -18.59 14.39
N ALA A 450 -11.31 -19.21 14.16
CA ALA A 450 -11.22 -20.53 13.56
C ALA A 450 -11.92 -21.60 14.43
N ARG A 451 -11.93 -21.45 15.77
CA ARG A 451 -12.69 -22.32 16.68
C ARG A 451 -14.20 -22.14 16.46
N ASN A 452 -14.71 -20.91 16.39
CA ASN A 452 -16.13 -20.68 16.10
C ASN A 452 -16.54 -21.26 14.73
N GLN A 453 -15.68 -21.17 13.70
CA GLN A 453 -15.96 -21.79 12.40
C GLN A 453 -16.12 -23.32 12.47
N THR A 454 -15.61 -24.01 13.49
CA THR A 454 -15.84 -25.46 13.65
C THR A 454 -17.24 -25.81 14.16
N LEU A 455 -18.06 -24.85 14.60
CA LEU A 455 -19.42 -25.09 15.07
C LEU A 455 -20.41 -25.36 13.91
N PRO A 456 -21.56 -26.00 14.20
CA PRO A 456 -22.70 -26.00 13.28
C PRO A 456 -23.18 -24.58 13.01
N LEU A 457 -23.71 -24.33 11.81
CA LEU A 457 -24.52 -23.14 11.56
C LEU A 457 -25.95 -23.46 11.97
N ILE A 458 -26.50 -22.67 12.87
CA ILE A 458 -27.93 -22.62 13.18
C ILE A 458 -28.32 -21.15 13.12
N SER A 459 -29.34 -20.79 12.34
CA SER A 459 -29.90 -19.44 12.31
C SER A 459 -31.35 -19.45 12.78
N LEU A 460 -31.71 -18.40 13.52
CA LEU A 460 -33.10 -18.00 13.69
C LEU A 460 -33.43 -17.02 12.57
N ASP A 461 -34.41 -17.36 11.74
CA ASP A 461 -34.90 -16.51 10.68
C ASP A 461 -36.34 -16.06 11.00
N PHE A 462 -36.59 -14.76 10.86
CA PHE A 462 -37.90 -14.12 10.96
C PHE A 462 -38.18 -13.36 9.67
N GLU A 463 -39.38 -13.50 9.13
CA GLU A 463 -39.81 -12.87 7.88
C GLU A 463 -41.22 -12.31 8.06
N TYR A 464 -41.47 -11.12 7.52
CA TYR A 464 -42.77 -10.45 7.53
C TYR A 464 -43.01 -9.86 6.14
N GLY A 465 -44.01 -10.37 5.43
CA GLY A 465 -44.33 -9.99 4.05
C GLY A 465 -45.71 -9.36 3.93
N LEU A 466 -45.79 -8.16 3.35
CA LEU A 466 -47.05 -7.64 2.79
C LEU A 466 -47.11 -8.07 1.33
N ILE A 467 -48.10 -8.89 0.95
CA ILE A 467 -48.16 -9.50 -0.38
C ILE A 467 -49.59 -9.42 -0.93
N ASP A 468 -49.82 -8.47 -1.84
CA ASP A 468 -51.09 -8.37 -2.57
C ASP A 468 -50.91 -8.46 -4.09
N THR A 469 -52.02 -8.64 -4.79
CA THR A 469 -52.14 -8.83 -6.23
C THR A 469 -52.97 -7.73 -6.86
N GLY A 470 -52.69 -7.37 -8.12
CA GLY A 470 -53.47 -6.38 -8.84
C GLY A 470 -53.22 -6.42 -10.35
N GLY A 471 -54.13 -5.81 -11.12
CA GLY A 471 -53.98 -5.72 -12.58
C GLY A 471 -52.79 -4.87 -13.05
N THR A 472 -52.13 -4.14 -12.14
CA THR A 472 -50.88 -3.41 -12.38
C THR A 472 -49.97 -3.50 -11.14
N PRO A 473 -48.65 -3.30 -11.26
CA PRO A 473 -47.77 -3.26 -10.09
C PRO A 473 -48.10 -2.11 -9.13
N GLY A 474 -48.62 -0.99 -9.65
CA GLY A 474 -49.03 0.16 -8.84
C GLY A 474 -50.26 -0.13 -7.98
N THR A 475 -51.27 -0.82 -8.52
CA THR A 475 -52.45 -1.23 -7.73
C THR A 475 -52.11 -2.39 -6.79
N ALA A 476 -51.28 -3.35 -7.19
CA ALA A 476 -50.77 -4.39 -6.30
C ALA A 476 -49.95 -3.81 -5.13
N TRP A 477 -49.20 -2.72 -5.36
CA TRP A 477 -48.48 -2.00 -4.30
C TRP A 477 -49.44 -1.27 -3.37
N GLN A 478 -50.45 -0.58 -3.91
CA GLN A 478 -51.45 0.13 -3.10
C GLN A 478 -52.22 -0.83 -2.17
N ASN A 479 -52.77 -1.92 -2.71
CA ASN A 479 -53.50 -2.92 -1.92
C ASN A 479 -52.63 -3.50 -0.78
N ALA A 480 -51.32 -3.67 -1.00
CA ALA A 480 -50.40 -4.19 0.02
C ALA A 480 -50.25 -3.26 1.25
N TRP A 481 -50.64 -1.98 1.16
CA TRP A 481 -50.69 -1.05 2.31
C TRP A 481 -51.99 -1.11 3.10
N ASP A 482 -53.00 -1.87 2.66
CA ASP A 482 -54.23 -2.10 3.44
C ASP A 482 -54.03 -3.20 4.51
N PHE A 483 -52.87 -3.86 4.54
CA PHE A 483 -52.41 -4.89 5.50
C PHE A 483 -53.23 -6.20 5.60
N ASP A 484 -54.41 -6.27 4.96
CA ASP A 484 -55.28 -7.47 4.93
C ASP A 484 -54.53 -8.74 4.48
N ASN A 485 -53.68 -8.63 3.45
CA ASN A 485 -52.86 -9.73 2.94
C ASN A 485 -51.41 -9.69 3.48
N SER A 486 -51.28 -9.65 4.82
CA SER A 486 -50.00 -9.77 5.52
C SER A 486 -49.69 -11.22 5.92
N ASN A 487 -48.41 -11.61 5.85
CA ASN A 487 -47.89 -12.87 6.34
C ASN A 487 -46.69 -12.67 7.26
N TYR A 488 -46.44 -13.64 8.14
CA TYR A 488 -45.24 -13.71 8.94
C TYR A 488 -44.78 -15.15 9.11
N GLY A 489 -43.47 -15.33 9.21
CA GLY A 489 -42.83 -16.62 9.43
C GLY A 489 -41.71 -16.49 10.45
N ILE A 490 -41.60 -17.48 11.34
CA ILE A 490 -40.44 -17.66 12.22
C ILE A 490 -39.97 -19.11 12.09
N GLY A 491 -38.68 -19.30 11.88
CA GLY A 491 -38.12 -20.62 11.62
C GLY A 491 -36.65 -20.73 12.05
N ILE A 492 -36.22 -21.95 12.35
CA ILE A 492 -34.83 -22.25 12.67
C ILE A 492 -34.27 -23.11 11.54
N LYS A 493 -33.19 -22.66 10.90
CA LYS A 493 -32.49 -23.39 9.84
C LYS A 493 -31.12 -23.85 10.34
N GLY A 494 -30.63 -25.01 9.87
CA GLY A 494 -29.40 -25.61 10.39
C GLY A 494 -28.58 -26.41 9.37
N GLU A 495 -27.25 -26.21 9.40
CA GLU A 495 -26.23 -26.99 8.68
C GLU A 495 -25.27 -27.62 9.70
N ILE A 496 -25.34 -28.95 9.85
CA ILE A 496 -24.43 -29.74 10.68
C ILE A 496 -23.46 -30.51 9.76
N PRO A 497 -22.19 -30.10 9.65
CA PRO A 497 -21.21 -30.76 8.77
C PRO A 497 -20.74 -32.10 9.39
N VAL A 498 -21.19 -33.22 8.79
CA VAL A 498 -20.83 -34.59 9.25
C VAL A 498 -19.31 -34.80 9.30
N THR A 499 -18.58 -34.35 8.26
CA THR A 499 -17.11 -34.42 8.17
C THR A 499 -16.49 -33.03 8.13
N ASN A 500 -16.24 -32.44 9.30
CA ASN A 500 -15.77 -31.04 9.41
C ASN A 500 -14.23 -30.86 9.33
N GLU A 501 -13.49 -31.76 8.66
CA GLU A 501 -12.02 -31.76 8.69
C GLU A 501 -11.39 -30.52 8.03
N ALA A 502 -12.02 -29.90 7.03
CA ALA A 502 -11.51 -28.66 6.44
C ALA A 502 -11.42 -27.51 7.47
N ARG A 503 -12.48 -27.32 8.26
CA ARG A 503 -12.53 -26.26 9.29
C ARG A 503 -11.67 -26.63 10.51
N LYS A 504 -11.60 -27.91 10.89
CA LYS A 504 -10.63 -28.41 11.89
C LYS A 504 -9.18 -28.20 11.43
N ALA A 505 -8.85 -28.40 10.16
CA ALA A 505 -7.52 -28.18 9.61
C ALA A 505 -7.14 -26.68 9.61
N GLN A 506 -8.10 -25.78 9.34
CA GLN A 506 -7.92 -24.34 9.51
C GLN A 506 -7.62 -23.97 10.97
N LEU A 507 -8.36 -24.53 11.94
CA LEU A 507 -8.08 -24.35 13.37
C LEU A 507 -6.70 -24.90 13.77
N ARG A 508 -6.36 -26.13 13.36
CA ARG A 508 -5.03 -26.73 13.58
C ARG A 508 -3.92 -25.82 13.02
N ARG A 509 -4.10 -25.28 11.80
CA ARG A 509 -3.15 -24.33 11.18
C ARG A 509 -3.01 -23.04 11.99
N ALA A 510 -4.10 -22.41 12.42
CA ALA A 510 -4.06 -21.19 13.23
C ALA A 510 -3.32 -21.41 14.57
N VAL A 511 -3.57 -22.55 15.24
CA VAL A 511 -2.87 -22.92 16.46
C VAL A 511 -1.38 -23.15 16.20
N LEU A 512 -1.01 -23.86 15.13
CA LEU A 512 0.39 -24.10 14.76
C LEU A 512 1.13 -22.80 14.40
N THR A 513 0.50 -21.87 13.68
CA THR A 513 1.08 -20.54 13.41
C THR A 513 1.32 -19.75 14.70
N ARG A 514 0.38 -19.76 15.64
CA ARG A 514 0.56 -19.12 16.95
C ARG A 514 1.70 -19.76 17.76
N THR A 515 1.80 -21.09 17.77
CA THR A 515 2.90 -21.82 18.43
C THR A 515 4.25 -21.53 17.78
N GLN A 516 4.32 -21.48 16.44
CA GLN A 516 5.52 -21.06 15.72
C GLN A 516 5.95 -19.64 16.13
N ARG A 517 5.01 -18.69 16.17
CA ARG A 517 5.28 -17.29 16.55
C ARG A 517 5.68 -17.14 18.02
N LEU A 518 5.17 -17.98 18.93
CA LEU A 518 5.65 -18.05 20.32
C LEU A 518 7.13 -18.49 20.40
N SER A 519 7.53 -19.50 19.62
CA SER A 519 8.94 -19.88 19.49
C SER A 519 9.80 -18.77 18.88
N THR A 520 9.28 -18.03 17.88
CA THR A 520 9.94 -16.85 17.33
C THR A 520 10.10 -15.73 18.35
N ARG A 521 9.10 -15.48 19.23
CA ARG A 521 9.22 -14.53 20.35
C ARG A 521 10.37 -14.92 21.29
N ALA A 522 10.45 -16.19 21.69
CA ALA A 522 11.54 -16.68 22.55
C ALA A 522 12.92 -16.55 21.88
N ALA A 523 13.01 -16.83 20.57
CA ALA A 523 14.24 -16.64 19.81
C ALA A 523 14.64 -15.15 19.68
N ARG A 524 13.68 -14.23 19.48
CA ARG A 524 13.97 -12.79 19.45
C ARG A 524 14.37 -12.28 20.85
N GLU A 525 13.74 -12.76 21.91
CA GLU A 525 14.12 -12.44 23.29
C GLU A 525 15.57 -12.85 23.60
N LEU A 526 16.01 -14.04 23.16
CA LEU A 526 17.42 -14.46 23.26
C LEU A 526 18.36 -13.59 22.41
N ALA A 527 17.97 -13.26 21.18
CA ALA A 527 18.76 -12.38 20.32
C ALA A 527 18.90 -10.96 20.89
N ILE A 528 17.83 -10.40 21.49
CA ILE A 528 17.86 -9.09 22.17
C ILE A 528 18.82 -9.13 23.37
N ARG A 529 18.78 -10.21 24.17
CA ARG A 529 19.71 -10.40 25.29
C ARG A 529 21.17 -10.43 24.81
N GLN A 530 21.46 -11.17 23.74
CA GLN A 530 22.80 -11.23 23.16
C GLN A 530 23.24 -9.87 22.59
N GLU A 531 22.41 -9.22 21.76
CA GLU A 531 22.73 -7.92 21.16
C GLU A 531 23.04 -6.82 22.21
N VAL A 532 22.44 -6.88 23.41
CA VAL A 532 22.76 -5.96 24.52
C VAL A 532 24.08 -6.32 25.20
N LEU A 533 24.39 -7.60 25.39
CA LEU A 533 25.66 -8.06 25.97
C LEU A 533 26.83 -7.75 25.03
N ASP A 534 26.71 -8.14 23.76
CA ASP A 534 27.72 -7.86 22.72
C ASP A 534 28.00 -6.35 22.60
N ALA A 535 26.96 -5.50 22.70
CA ALA A 535 27.12 -4.04 22.67
C ALA A 535 27.81 -3.46 23.90
N LEU A 536 27.63 -4.06 25.09
CA LEU A 536 28.32 -3.65 26.32
C LEU A 536 29.80 -4.04 26.29
N ASP A 537 30.11 -5.27 25.90
CA ASP A 537 31.49 -5.75 25.78
C ASP A 537 32.26 -4.99 24.69
N LEU A 538 31.61 -4.66 23.56
CA LEU A 538 32.20 -3.80 22.53
C LEU A 538 32.45 -2.36 23.01
N LEU A 539 31.58 -1.79 23.87
CA LEU A 539 31.77 -0.45 24.42
C LEU A 539 33.00 -0.39 25.35
N ASP A 540 33.13 -1.34 26.27
CA ASP A 540 34.29 -1.47 27.17
C ASP A 540 35.58 -1.77 26.38
N GLN A 541 35.53 -2.69 25.41
CA GLN A 541 36.65 -2.97 24.51
C GLN A 541 37.09 -1.70 23.76
N ASN A 542 36.16 -0.92 23.21
CA ASN A 542 36.48 0.30 22.48
C ASN A 542 37.05 1.39 23.40
N TRP A 543 36.58 1.50 24.64
CA TRP A 543 37.16 2.39 25.64
C TRP A 543 38.62 2.01 25.95
N LYS A 544 38.88 0.74 26.27
CA LYS A 544 40.24 0.21 26.51
C LYS A 544 41.14 0.37 25.27
N ARG A 545 40.58 0.23 24.08
CA ARG A 545 41.28 0.44 22.79
C ARG A 545 41.68 1.91 22.58
N ILE A 546 40.86 2.89 22.99
CA ILE A 546 41.27 4.32 22.97
C ILE A 546 42.51 4.52 23.85
N LEU A 547 42.47 4.04 25.09
CA LEU A 547 43.57 4.21 26.04
C LEU A 547 44.88 3.59 25.51
N ALA A 548 44.82 2.37 24.99
CA ALA A 548 45.97 1.69 24.39
C ALA A 548 46.48 2.38 23.11
N ALA A 549 45.58 2.82 22.22
CA ALA A 549 45.96 3.47 20.96
C ALA A 549 46.57 4.87 21.20
N ARG A 550 46.04 5.64 22.16
CA ARG A 550 46.62 6.92 22.58
C ARG A 550 48.01 6.75 23.17
N GLN A 551 48.21 5.77 24.05
CA GLN A 551 49.53 5.49 24.60
C GLN A 551 50.52 5.07 23.50
N ALA A 552 50.09 4.28 22.52
CA ALA A 552 50.91 3.93 21.36
C ALA A 552 51.28 5.17 20.53
N ALA A 553 50.32 6.06 20.24
CA ALA A 553 50.57 7.28 19.47
C ALA A 553 51.58 8.21 20.16
N ILE A 554 51.48 8.38 21.49
CA ILE A 554 52.44 9.15 22.29
C ILE A 554 53.85 8.53 22.21
N VAL A 555 53.97 7.21 22.41
CA VAL A 555 55.27 6.52 22.39
C VAL A 555 55.89 6.52 20.99
N SER A 556 55.12 6.30 19.94
CA SER A 556 55.60 6.38 18.55
C SER A 556 56.02 7.81 18.17
N GLY A 557 55.37 8.84 18.71
CA GLY A 557 55.77 10.25 18.53
C GLY A 557 57.14 10.53 19.14
N LEU A 558 57.34 10.12 20.40
CA LEU A 558 58.63 10.21 21.08
C LEU A 558 59.73 9.41 20.36
N ASN A 559 59.40 8.24 19.81
CA ASN A 559 60.34 7.42 19.04
C ASN A 559 60.74 8.09 17.72
N TYR A 560 59.79 8.65 16.97
CA TYR A 560 60.06 9.42 15.76
C TYR A 560 60.95 10.64 16.04
N GLU A 561 60.70 11.38 17.13
CA GLU A 561 61.57 12.47 17.56
C GLU A 561 62.98 11.99 17.93
N ALA A 562 63.11 10.84 18.60
CA ALA A 562 64.40 10.29 19.02
C ALA A 562 65.23 9.79 17.83
N GLU A 563 64.62 9.05 16.89
CA GLU A 563 65.28 8.59 15.66
C GLU A 563 65.65 9.79 14.76
N ARG A 564 64.79 10.80 14.64
CA ARG A 564 65.13 12.05 13.93
C ARG A 564 66.33 12.77 14.57
N LYS A 565 66.35 12.93 15.89
CA LYS A 565 67.48 13.58 16.61
C LYS A 565 68.78 12.79 16.47
N GLN A 566 68.71 11.46 16.40
CA GLN A 566 69.87 10.60 16.12
C GLN A 566 70.36 10.73 14.66
N PHE A 567 69.45 10.79 13.68
CA PHE A 567 69.80 11.09 12.29
C PHE A 567 70.42 12.49 12.16
N ASP A 568 69.88 13.49 12.88
CA ASP A 568 70.42 14.84 12.90
C ASP A 568 71.88 14.87 13.41
N GLN A 569 72.24 13.94 14.31
CA GLN A 569 73.59 13.69 14.83
C GLN A 569 74.44 12.70 13.99
N GLY A 570 73.91 12.15 12.89
CA GLY A 570 74.60 11.17 12.03
C GLY A 570 74.71 9.76 12.61
N THR A 571 73.99 9.43 13.68
CA THR A 571 74.05 8.11 14.34
C THR A 571 73.01 7.11 13.83
N ARG A 572 72.09 7.56 12.97
CA ARG A 572 71.00 6.76 12.36
C ARG A 572 70.83 7.05 10.88
N THR A 573 70.16 6.13 10.18
CA THR A 573 69.84 6.25 8.74
C THR A 573 68.45 6.84 8.52
N MET A 574 68.23 7.45 7.36
CA MET A 574 66.95 8.09 7.05
C MET A 574 65.82 7.08 6.88
N ARG A 575 66.15 5.82 6.54
CA ARG A 575 65.22 4.69 6.57
C ARG A 575 64.54 4.57 7.94
N GLU A 576 65.29 4.66 9.03
CA GLU A 576 64.78 4.45 10.39
C GLU A 576 63.85 5.58 10.83
N VAL A 577 64.16 6.81 10.43
CA VAL A 577 63.29 7.98 10.63
C VAL A 577 61.98 7.85 9.86
N PHE A 578 61.99 7.35 8.62
CA PHE A 578 60.76 7.07 7.85
C PHE A 578 59.97 5.88 8.38
N GLU A 579 60.65 4.84 8.88
CA GLU A 579 60.03 3.68 9.53
C GLU A 579 59.30 4.11 10.81
N ALA A 580 59.93 4.96 11.64
CA ALA A 580 59.30 5.56 12.82
C ALA A 580 58.15 6.52 12.46
N LEU A 581 58.27 7.30 11.38
CA LEU A 581 57.19 8.18 10.87
C LEU A 581 55.96 7.38 10.41
N ALA A 582 56.17 6.24 9.74
CA ALA A 582 55.10 5.34 9.36
C ALA A 582 54.41 4.70 10.58
N GLN A 583 55.18 4.24 11.57
CA GLN A 583 54.65 3.71 12.82
C GLN A 583 53.83 4.77 13.60
N LEU A 584 54.31 6.02 13.66
CA LEU A 584 53.57 7.14 14.24
C LEU A 584 52.23 7.36 13.53
N GLY A 585 52.22 7.43 12.20
CA GLY A 585 51.00 7.64 11.44
C GLY A 585 49.97 6.53 11.60
N ASP A 586 50.43 5.28 11.69
CA ASP A 586 49.54 4.13 11.93
C ASP A 586 49.08 4.03 13.39
N ALA A 587 49.80 4.58 14.35
CA ALA A 587 49.36 4.70 15.74
C ALA A 587 48.30 5.81 15.89
N GLN A 588 48.52 6.98 15.29
CA GLN A 588 47.56 8.09 15.24
C GLN A 588 46.27 7.68 14.51
N ALA A 589 46.37 6.99 13.37
CA ALA A 589 45.22 6.45 12.65
C ALA A 589 44.44 5.41 13.48
N ARG A 590 45.13 4.59 14.29
CA ARG A 590 44.50 3.66 15.24
C ARG A 590 43.78 4.38 16.38
N GLU A 591 44.31 5.50 16.89
CA GLU A 591 43.61 6.31 17.91
C GLU A 591 42.35 6.96 17.32
N ALA A 592 42.44 7.62 16.17
CA ALA A 592 41.27 8.21 15.49
C ALA A 592 40.19 7.15 15.20
N SER A 593 40.59 5.97 14.72
CA SER A 593 39.70 4.83 14.51
C SER A 593 39.06 4.33 15.82
N ALA A 594 39.80 4.28 16.93
CA ALA A 594 39.27 3.84 18.22
C ALA A 594 38.26 4.84 18.81
N ILE A 595 38.53 6.15 18.69
CA ILE A 595 37.60 7.21 19.11
C ILE A 595 36.26 7.10 18.36
N VAL A 596 36.31 6.90 17.03
CA VAL A 596 35.11 6.73 16.20
C VAL A 596 34.39 5.43 16.52
N ALA A 597 35.11 4.31 16.69
CA ALA A 597 34.52 3.04 17.11
C ALA A 597 33.79 3.18 18.45
N TYR A 598 34.33 3.94 19.39
CA TYR A 598 33.69 4.21 20.67
C TYR A 598 32.38 5.01 20.55
N GLN A 599 32.37 6.10 19.77
CA GLN A 599 31.12 6.85 19.51
C GLN A 599 30.07 5.95 18.81
N VAL A 600 30.50 5.10 17.88
CA VAL A 600 29.62 4.12 17.22
C VAL A 600 29.07 3.11 18.23
N SER A 601 29.87 2.57 19.16
CA SER A 601 29.37 1.67 20.20
C SER A 601 28.40 2.33 21.20
N LEU A 602 28.47 3.65 21.41
CA LEU A 602 27.44 4.36 22.18
C LEU A 602 26.09 4.39 21.43
N VAL A 603 26.11 4.66 20.12
CA VAL A 603 24.92 4.60 19.25
C VAL A 603 24.37 3.17 19.16
N ASP A 604 25.24 2.17 19.01
CA ASP A 604 24.85 0.76 18.99
C ASP A 604 24.26 0.28 20.31
N LEU A 605 24.83 0.66 21.46
CA LEU A 605 24.24 0.33 22.76
C LEU A 605 22.86 1.01 22.93
N ALA A 606 22.74 2.30 22.62
CA ALA A 606 21.48 3.02 22.73
C ALA A 606 20.38 2.48 21.79
N PHE A 607 20.77 2.00 20.61
CA PHE A 607 19.91 1.23 19.70
C PHE A 607 19.53 -0.12 20.33
N ALA A 608 20.51 -0.89 20.82
CA ALA A 608 20.32 -2.22 21.38
C ALA A 608 19.45 -2.23 22.66
N THR A 609 19.45 -1.14 23.44
CA THR A 609 18.57 -0.97 24.61
C THR A 609 17.21 -0.36 24.30
N GLY A 610 16.93 -0.03 23.04
CA GLY A 610 15.68 0.64 22.64
C GLY A 610 15.54 2.07 23.23
N THR A 611 16.65 2.73 23.56
CA THR A 611 16.67 4.07 24.18
C THR A 611 17.30 5.14 23.29
N LEU A 612 17.51 4.85 22.00
CA LEU A 612 18.18 5.76 21.06
C LEU A 612 17.60 7.17 21.07
N LEU A 613 16.26 7.31 21.14
CA LEU A 613 15.56 8.60 21.17
C LEU A 613 15.93 9.46 22.38
N GLY A 614 16.05 8.84 23.56
CA GLY A 614 16.49 9.54 24.78
C GLY A 614 17.99 9.85 24.79
N TYR A 615 18.80 9.03 24.12
CA TYR A 615 20.23 9.29 23.90
C TYR A 615 20.45 10.43 22.89
N SER A 616 19.68 10.46 21.80
CA SER A 616 19.74 11.48 20.77
C SER A 616 19.02 12.78 21.13
N LYS A 617 18.24 12.77 22.23
CA LYS A 617 17.34 13.85 22.68
C LYS A 617 16.31 14.24 21.60
N VAL A 618 15.88 13.26 20.81
CA VAL A 618 14.86 13.42 19.78
C VAL A 618 13.53 12.88 20.29
N ASP A 619 12.67 13.77 20.76
CA ASP A 619 11.30 13.42 21.11
C ASP A 619 10.47 13.19 19.84
N MET A 620 10.28 11.91 19.46
CA MET A 620 9.14 11.51 18.62
C MET A 620 7.85 11.59 19.47
N LEU A 621 7.42 12.82 19.74
CA LEU A 621 6.04 13.15 20.07
C LEU A 621 5.10 12.69 18.94
N GLU A 622 3.81 12.76 19.20
CA GLU A 622 2.74 12.42 18.24
C GLU A 622 2.65 13.48 17.13
N ALA A 623 3.64 13.48 16.22
CA ALA A 623 3.36 13.73 14.83
C ALA A 623 2.46 12.59 14.32
N ASP A 624 1.43 12.93 13.54
CA ASP A 624 0.45 11.99 13.00
C ASP A 624 1.08 11.08 11.92
N PHE A 625 1.84 10.07 12.38
CA PHE A 625 2.27 8.89 11.62
C PHE A 625 1.20 7.80 11.68
#